data_AF-A0A2V7PFT7-F1
#
_entry.id   AF-A0A2V7PFT7-F1
#
_cell.length_a   1.000
_cell.length_b   1.000
_cell.length_c   1.000
_cell.angle_alpha   90.00
_cell.angle_beta   90.00
_cell.angle_gamma   90.00
#
_symmetry.space_group_name_H-M   'P 1'
#
loop_
_entity.id
_entity.type
_entity.pdbx_description
1 polymer ?
#
loop_
_entity_poly.entity_id
_entity_poly.type
_entity_poly.pdbx_seq_one_letter_code
_entity_poly.pdbx_strand_id
1 'polypeptide(L)'
;MIPTSFDYVRARNLNDALKAMGKNSKVIAGGHSLLPLLRFRLAQPDRLIDIGQLPQLKGIKKTGGGLKIGAATTYRELLESK
;
A
#
# COMPACT_ATOMS: atom_id res chain seq x y z
N MET A 1 11.41 -8.61 18.22
CA MET A 1 12.30 -8.21 17.12
C MET A 1 11.79 -6.94 16.46
N ILE A 2 12.68 -5.98 16.23
CA ILE A 2 12.37 -4.59 15.84
C ILE A 2 12.95 -4.32 14.43
N PRO A 3 12.18 -3.69 13.52
CA PRO A 3 12.69 -3.24 12.21
C PRO A 3 13.88 -2.30 12.32
N THR A 4 14.64 -2.16 11.24
CA THR A 4 15.56 -1.02 11.09
C THR A 4 14.77 0.28 10.88
N SER A 5 15.40 1.42 11.16
CA SER A 5 14.79 2.73 10.89
C SER A 5 14.54 2.91 9.40
N PHE A 6 13.45 3.60 9.07
CA PHE A 6 13.06 3.98 7.72
C PHE A 6 12.31 5.33 7.77
N ASP A 7 12.40 6.09 6.67
CA ASP A 7 11.52 7.22 6.43
C ASP A 7 10.09 6.72 6.18
N TYR A 8 9.09 7.48 6.59
CA TYR A 8 7.69 7.19 6.28
C TYR A 8 7.04 8.37 5.56
N VAL A 9 6.53 8.12 4.37
CA VAL A 9 5.80 9.10 3.56
C VAL A 9 4.36 8.64 3.42
N ARG A 10 3.42 9.43 3.94
CA ARG A 10 1.99 9.23 3.69
C ARG A 10 1.59 10.01 2.45
N ALA A 11 1.36 9.31 1.34
CA ALA A 11 0.95 9.94 0.09
C ALA A 11 -0.48 10.50 0.21
N ARG A 12 -0.74 11.69 -0.32
CA ARG A 12 -2.09 12.29 -0.35
C ARG A 12 -2.80 12.01 -1.67
N ASN A 13 -2.05 11.72 -2.71
CA ASN A 13 -2.53 11.33 -4.03
C ASN A 13 -1.51 10.41 -4.72
N LEU A 14 -1.85 9.92 -5.93
CA LEU A 14 -0.98 8.98 -6.65
C LEU A 14 0.33 9.63 -7.11
N ASN A 15 0.30 10.91 -7.50
CA ASN A 15 1.49 11.63 -7.94
C ASN A 15 2.47 11.82 -6.77
N ASP A 16 1.98 12.08 -5.56
CA ASP A 16 2.83 12.15 -4.36
C ASP A 16 3.52 10.81 -4.11
N ALA A 17 2.77 9.70 -4.22
CA ALA A 17 3.32 8.36 -4.06
C ALA A 17 4.42 8.08 -5.10
N LEU A 18 4.14 8.38 -6.37
CA LEU A 18 5.09 8.18 -7.48
C LEU A 18 6.34 9.05 -7.32
N LYS A 19 6.19 10.32 -6.91
CA LYS A 19 7.32 11.23 -6.65
C LYS A 19 8.18 10.78 -5.46
N ALA A 20 7.58 10.11 -4.47
CA ALA A 20 8.29 9.62 -3.30
C ALA A 20 9.09 8.34 -3.57
N MET A 21 8.86 7.66 -4.70
CA MET A 21 9.57 6.44 -5.09
C MET A 21 11.06 6.70 -5.29
N GLY A 22 11.87 5.75 -4.86
CA GLY A 22 13.32 5.73 -5.04
C GLY A 22 13.87 4.31 -5.12
N LYS A 23 15.19 4.19 -5.30
CA LYS A 23 15.87 2.89 -5.51
C LYS A 23 15.61 1.87 -4.39
N ASN A 24 15.56 2.33 -3.14
CA ASN A 24 15.33 1.48 -1.95
C ASN A 24 14.06 1.87 -1.17
N SER A 25 13.01 2.31 -1.89
CA SER A 25 11.69 2.55 -1.28
C SER A 25 10.77 1.35 -1.46
N LYS A 26 9.85 1.14 -0.52
CA LYS A 26 8.75 0.18 -0.68
C LYS A 26 7.41 0.85 -0.44
N VAL A 27 6.43 0.49 -1.28
CA VAL A 27 5.04 0.86 -1.07
C VAL A 27 4.46 -0.01 0.04
N ILE A 28 3.73 0.60 0.98
CA ILE A 28 2.98 -0.09 2.02
C ILE A 28 1.49 0.21 1.87
N ALA A 29 0.68 -0.85 1.88
CA ALA A 29 -0.77 -0.78 1.94
C ALA A 29 -1.22 -1.30 3.32
N GLY A 30 -1.86 -2.47 3.39
CA GLY A 30 -2.27 -3.07 4.66
C GLY A 30 -1.12 -3.55 5.55
N GLY A 31 0.12 -3.61 5.08
CA GLY A 31 1.30 -3.95 5.90
C GLY A 31 1.45 -5.41 6.33
N HIS A 32 0.46 -6.28 6.07
CA HIS A 32 0.40 -7.66 6.60
C HIS A 32 1.46 -8.61 6.03
N SER A 33 2.07 -8.29 4.88
CA SER A 33 3.22 -9.03 4.35
C SER A 33 4.53 -8.28 4.55
N LEU A 34 4.54 -6.97 4.30
CA LEU A 34 5.76 -6.17 4.36
C LEU A 34 6.28 -5.98 5.79
N LEU A 35 5.43 -5.63 6.76
CA LEU A 35 5.88 -5.39 8.14
C LEU A 35 6.50 -6.64 8.78
N PRO A 36 5.97 -7.87 8.58
CA PRO A 36 6.68 -9.08 8.98
C PRO A 36 8.09 -9.19 8.39
N LEU A 37 8.27 -8.94 7.09
CA LEU A 37 9.59 -8.96 6.46
C LEU A 37 10.56 -7.95 7.09
N LEU A 38 10.08 -6.75 7.44
CA LEU A 38 10.90 -5.74 8.12
C LEU A 38 11.27 -6.17 9.54
N ARG A 39 10.31 -6.72 10.30
CA ARG A 39 10.55 -7.25 11.65
C ARG A 39 11.56 -8.38 11.64
N PHE A 40 11.55 -9.20 10.58
CA PHE A 40 12.52 -10.27 10.35
C PHE A 40 13.82 -9.82 9.67
N ARG A 41 13.96 -8.53 9.34
CA ARG A 41 15.09 -7.95 8.59
C ARG A 41 15.37 -8.63 7.25
N LEU A 42 14.37 -9.30 6.69
CA LEU A 42 14.40 -9.91 5.35
C LEU A 42 14.25 -8.85 4.25
N ALA A 43 13.71 -7.69 4.61
CA ALA A 43 13.71 -6.48 3.78
C ALA A 43 14.05 -5.27 4.67
N GLN A 44 14.83 -4.34 4.14
CA GLN A 44 15.33 -3.15 4.85
C GLN A 44 15.30 -1.92 3.93
N PRO A 45 14.10 -1.44 3.54
CA PRO A 45 13.97 -0.24 2.73
C PRO A 45 14.31 1.01 3.55
N ASP A 46 14.89 2.00 2.91
CA ASP A 46 15.17 3.29 3.55
C ASP A 46 13.90 4.12 3.72
N ARG A 47 12.86 3.80 2.94
CA ARG A 47 11.59 4.55 2.92
C ARG A 47 10.38 3.65 2.68
N LEU A 48 9.33 3.88 3.46
CA LEU A 48 7.99 3.36 3.22
C LEU A 48 7.06 4.44 2.69
N ILE A 49 6.32 4.11 1.63
CA ILE A 49 5.35 5.01 0.99
C ILE A 49 3.96 4.43 1.21
N ASP A 50 3.19 5.01 2.11
CA ASP A 50 1.85 4.56 2.45
C ASP A 50 0.82 5.05 1.44
N ILE A 51 0.15 4.10 0.80
CA ILE A 51 -0.92 4.32 -0.17
C ILE A 51 -2.30 3.88 0.35
N GLY A 52 -2.38 3.31 1.56
CA GLY A 52 -3.58 2.68 2.12
C GLY A 52 -4.75 3.63 2.32
N GLN A 53 -4.51 4.95 2.32
CA GLN A 53 -5.54 5.97 2.45
C GLN A 53 -5.89 6.68 1.15
N LEU A 54 -5.31 6.30 0.01
CA LEU A 54 -5.59 6.96 -1.27
C LEU A 54 -7.00 6.58 -1.76
N PRO A 55 -7.96 7.53 -1.82
CA PRO A 55 -9.34 7.21 -2.18
C PRO A 55 -9.49 6.59 -3.57
N GLN A 56 -8.65 7.03 -4.53
CA GLN A 56 -8.63 6.49 -5.90
C GLN A 56 -8.16 5.04 -6.00
N LEU A 57 -7.55 4.49 -4.94
CA LEU A 57 -7.13 3.09 -4.87
C LEU A 57 -8.12 2.22 -4.09
N LYS A 58 -9.22 2.77 -3.58
CA LYS A 58 -10.24 2.02 -2.83
C LYS A 58 -11.48 1.74 -3.67
N GLY A 59 -12.24 0.75 -3.23
CA GLY A 59 -13.58 0.46 -3.71
C GLY A 59 -13.62 -0.51 -4.88
N ILE A 60 -14.85 -0.88 -5.23
CA ILE A 60 -15.17 -1.86 -6.26
C ILE A 60 -16.23 -1.23 -7.16
N LYS A 61 -16.02 -1.26 -8.47
CA LYS A 61 -16.94 -0.66 -9.45
C LYS A 61 -17.18 -1.62 -10.60
N LYS A 62 -18.45 -1.77 -11.00
CA LYS A 62 -18.80 -2.42 -12.27
C LYS A 62 -18.42 -1.50 -13.42
N THR A 63 -17.86 -2.09 -14.47
CA THR A 63 -17.51 -1.44 -15.73
C THR A 63 -18.19 -2.21 -16.86
N GLY A 64 -18.19 -1.65 -18.08
CA GLY A 64 -18.80 -2.33 -19.24
C GLY A 64 -18.18 -3.69 -19.57
N GLY A 65 -16.96 -3.98 -19.08
CA GLY A 65 -16.25 -5.24 -19.32
C GLY A 65 -15.98 -6.09 -18.08
N GLY A 66 -16.54 -5.75 -16.91
CA GLY A 66 -16.36 -6.53 -15.68
C GLY A 66 -16.30 -5.69 -14.41
N LEU A 67 -15.37 -6.03 -13.52
CA LEU A 67 -15.17 -5.35 -12.24
C LEU A 67 -13.80 -4.68 -12.19
N LYS A 68 -13.79 -3.43 -11.73
CA LYS A 68 -12.57 -2.72 -11.34
C LYS A 68 -12.50 -2.71 -9.81
N ILE A 69 -11.47 -3.36 -9.27
CA ILE A 69 -11.20 -3.41 -7.83
C ILE A 69 -9.97 -2.55 -7.54
N GLY A 70 -10.11 -1.59 -6.63
CA GLY A 70 -9.01 -0.75 -6.18
C GLY A 70 -7.94 -1.56 -5.43
N ALA A 71 -6.66 -1.24 -5.66
CA ALA A 71 -5.53 -1.97 -5.05
C ALA A 71 -5.46 -1.87 -3.51
N ALA A 72 -6.08 -0.85 -2.93
CA ALA A 72 -6.19 -0.64 -1.48
C ALA A 72 -7.54 -1.10 -0.91
N THR A 73 -8.39 -1.74 -1.71
CA THR A 73 -9.59 -2.43 -1.21
C THR A 73 -9.17 -3.57 -0.30
N THR A 74 -9.66 -3.55 0.93
CA THR A 74 -9.33 -4.58 1.92
C THR A 74 -10.09 -5.88 1.63
N TYR A 75 -9.57 -7.01 2.10
CA TYR A 75 -10.30 -8.28 2.01
C TYR A 75 -11.69 -8.21 2.66
N ARG A 76 -11.83 -7.44 3.74
CA ARG A 76 -13.12 -7.24 4.40
C ARG A 76 -14.12 -6.53 3.48
N GLU A 77 -13.73 -5.40 2.90
CA GLU A 77 -14.57 -4.66 1.95
C GLU A 77 -14.95 -5.52 0.74
N LEU A 78 -14.02 -6.37 0.27
CA LEU A 78 -14.30 -7.29 -0.83
C LEU A 78 -15.34 -8.35 -0.44
N LEU A 79 -15.21 -8.96 0.74
CA LEU A 79 -16.18 -9.95 1.25
C LEU A 79 -17.57 -9.36 1.50
N GLU A 80 -17.63 -8.09 1.91
CA GLU A 80 -18.88 -7.37 2.16
C GLU A 80 -19.51 -6.82 0.86
N SER A 81 -18.79 -6.84 -0.26
CA SER A 81 -19.29 -6.35 -1.55
C SER A 81 -20.31 -7.33 -2.16
N LYS A 82 -21.49 -6.80 -2.50
CA LYS A 82 -22.61 -7.54 -3.11
C LYS A 82 -22.81 -7.13 -4.57
#